data_AF-A0A660T5A8-F1
#
_entry.id   AF-A0A660T5A8-F1
#
_cell.length_a   1.000
_cell.length_b   1.000
_cell.length_c   1.000
_cell.angle_alpha   90.00
_cell.angle_beta   90.00
_cell.angle_gamma   90.00
#
_symmetry.space_group_name_H-M   'P 1'
#
loop_
_entity.id
_entity.type
_entity.pdbx_description
1 polymer ?
#
loop_
_entity_poly.entity_id
_entity_poly.type
_entity_poly.pdbx_seq_one_letter_code
_entity_poly.pdbx_strand_id
1 'polypeptide(L)'
;ISTTATDQNAELIISKEMIDYYFKKQGAIYQWLFQYMPIGRGVDTNHQVSPEVRTKMWAREQEIVNKDRLPLVDFWNGGLYSAGCIAGGRPKKGYAYIDWTGNIYPCVFVPFWKDNIHKLFLEGKTITDALYSDLFEGIRDWQTSYHHNCDPGTAGNLIRPCFIRDHHKDAHDLFIKTEAKPGYESAAISLKDKDYYDKMIQYDKELAERLDPIWEEHYRKP
;
A
#
# COMPACT_ATOMS: atom_id res chain seq x y z
N ILE A 1 -16.97 8.61 2.76
CA ILE A 1 -17.14 7.60 1.69
C ILE A 1 -15.86 6.78 1.54
N SER A 2 -15.96 5.60 0.93
CA SER A 2 -14.81 4.76 0.56
C SER A 2 -14.88 4.46 -0.94
N THR A 3 -13.81 4.70 -1.67
CA THR A 3 -13.78 4.63 -3.13
C THR A 3 -12.55 3.86 -3.61
N THR A 4 -12.68 3.11 -4.70
CA THR A 4 -11.57 2.42 -5.36
C THR A 4 -11.33 3.01 -6.74
N ALA A 5 -10.14 3.58 -6.95
CA ALA A 5 -9.68 4.09 -8.23
C ALA A 5 -9.11 2.97 -9.11
N THR A 6 -9.48 3.01 -10.37
CA THR A 6 -9.06 2.12 -11.46
C THR A 6 -8.62 2.98 -12.64
N ASP A 7 -8.10 2.34 -13.68
CA ASP A 7 -7.83 2.98 -14.98
C ASP A 7 -9.04 3.72 -15.56
N GLN A 8 -10.27 3.29 -15.25
CA GLN A 8 -11.50 3.81 -15.85
C GLN A 8 -12.13 4.99 -15.10
N ASN A 9 -11.86 5.14 -13.79
CA ASN A 9 -12.62 6.06 -12.94
C ASN A 9 -11.77 6.97 -12.04
N ALA A 10 -10.44 6.82 -12.05
CA ALA A 10 -9.55 7.55 -11.15
C ALA A 10 -9.72 9.08 -11.24
N GLU A 11 -9.81 9.64 -12.45
CA GLU A 11 -9.99 11.08 -12.65
C GLU A 11 -11.37 11.57 -12.17
N LEU A 12 -12.42 10.75 -12.36
CA LEU A 12 -13.76 11.06 -11.85
C LEU A 12 -13.76 11.14 -10.33
N ILE A 13 -13.15 10.16 -9.64
CA ILE A 13 -13.17 10.06 -8.17
C ILE A 13 -12.57 11.30 -7.48
N ILE A 14 -11.59 11.95 -8.11
CA ILE A 14 -10.93 13.15 -7.59
C ILE A 14 -11.50 14.46 -8.19
N SER A 15 -12.47 14.34 -9.11
CA SER A 15 -13.04 15.49 -9.81
C SER A 15 -13.78 16.43 -8.86
N LYS A 16 -13.86 17.70 -9.23
CA LYS A 16 -14.63 18.70 -8.48
C LYS A 16 -16.09 18.28 -8.31
N GLU A 17 -16.69 17.66 -9.34
CA GLU A 17 -18.08 17.22 -9.30
C GLU A 17 -18.32 16.16 -8.23
N MET A 18 -17.47 15.11 -8.19
CA MET A 18 -17.58 14.06 -7.17
C MET A 18 -17.34 14.59 -5.76
N ILE A 19 -16.32 15.43 -5.59
CA ILE A 19 -16.00 16.02 -4.28
C ILE A 19 -17.16 16.91 -3.80
N ASP A 20 -17.67 17.80 -4.65
CA ASP A 20 -18.80 18.67 -4.29
C ASP A 20 -20.06 17.87 -3.98
N TYR A 21 -20.36 16.84 -4.77
CA TYR A 21 -21.53 16.00 -4.54
C TYR A 21 -21.45 15.34 -3.15
N TYR A 22 -20.36 14.65 -2.84
CA TYR A 22 -20.28 13.90 -1.59
C TYR A 22 -20.05 14.79 -0.37
N PHE A 23 -19.09 15.72 -0.41
CA PHE A 23 -18.79 16.54 0.76
C PHE A 23 -19.85 17.63 0.99
N LYS A 24 -20.32 18.33 -0.06
CA LYS A 24 -21.22 19.49 0.11
C LYS A 24 -22.69 19.13 0.06
N LYS A 25 -23.11 18.20 -0.83
CA LYS A 25 -24.53 17.84 -0.96
C LYS A 25 -24.93 16.70 -0.04
N GLN A 26 -24.11 15.65 0.06
CA GLN A 26 -24.42 14.47 0.87
C GLN A 26 -23.90 14.56 2.32
N GLY A 27 -23.03 15.52 2.62
CA GLY A 27 -22.48 15.72 3.96
C GLY A 27 -21.44 14.66 4.36
N ALA A 28 -20.75 14.06 3.40
CA ALA A 28 -19.63 13.17 3.70
C ALA A 28 -18.53 13.94 4.45
N ILE A 29 -18.03 13.36 5.53
CA ILE A 29 -17.01 14.00 6.39
C ILE A 29 -15.58 13.66 5.99
N TYR A 30 -15.35 12.56 5.27
CA TYR A 30 -14.04 12.15 4.73
C TYR A 30 -14.20 11.24 3.52
N GLN A 31 -13.13 11.09 2.75
CA GLN A 31 -13.00 10.11 1.68
C GLN A 31 -11.76 9.25 1.87
N TRP A 32 -11.97 7.94 1.99
CA TRP A 32 -10.91 6.95 1.85
C TRP A 32 -10.78 6.56 0.38
N LEU A 33 -9.60 6.78 -0.17
CA LEU A 33 -9.29 6.46 -1.56
C LEU A 33 -8.30 5.30 -1.60
N PHE A 34 -8.80 4.16 -2.03
CA PHE A 34 -7.97 3.02 -2.37
C PHE A 34 -7.75 3.00 -3.87
N GLN A 35 -6.63 2.43 -4.30
CA GLN A 35 -6.36 2.22 -5.70
C GLN A 35 -6.43 0.72 -5.97
N TYR A 36 -6.87 0.35 -7.16
CA TYR A 36 -6.95 -1.05 -7.57
C TYR A 36 -5.56 -1.68 -7.46
N MET A 37 -5.53 -2.82 -6.77
CA MET A 37 -4.37 -3.68 -6.63
C MET A 37 -4.62 -4.93 -7.46
N PRO A 38 -3.67 -5.37 -8.30
CA PRO A 38 -3.83 -6.57 -9.12
C PRO A 38 -3.60 -7.83 -8.26
N ILE A 39 -4.46 -8.04 -7.27
CA ILE A 39 -4.48 -9.18 -6.37
C ILE A 39 -5.91 -9.74 -6.30
N GLY A 40 -6.06 -10.95 -5.80
CA GLY A 40 -7.36 -11.60 -5.62
C GLY A 40 -7.72 -12.43 -6.84
N ARG A 41 -9.01 -12.68 -7.05
CA ARG A 41 -9.48 -13.53 -8.15
C ARG A 41 -9.43 -12.76 -9.48
N GLY A 42 -8.84 -13.38 -10.51
CA GLY A 42 -8.76 -12.76 -11.84
C GLY A 42 -7.79 -11.58 -11.87
N VAL A 43 -6.55 -11.82 -11.45
CA VAL A 43 -5.49 -10.81 -11.43
C VAL A 43 -5.32 -10.21 -12.82
N ASP A 44 -5.52 -8.89 -12.93
CA ASP A 44 -5.28 -8.12 -14.15
C ASP A 44 -4.57 -6.81 -13.80
N THR A 45 -3.36 -6.64 -14.29
CA THR A 45 -2.53 -5.45 -14.08
C THR A 45 -3.01 -4.23 -14.86
N ASN A 46 -3.85 -4.41 -15.89
CA ASN A 46 -4.32 -3.33 -16.76
C ASN A 46 -5.31 -2.39 -16.07
N HIS A 47 -5.98 -2.86 -15.00
CA HIS A 47 -6.92 -2.05 -14.22
C HIS A 47 -6.26 -1.12 -13.20
N GLN A 48 -4.93 -1.18 -13.08
CA GLN A 48 -4.20 -0.27 -12.22
C GLN A 48 -4.31 1.16 -12.72
N VAL A 49 -4.41 2.10 -11.78
CA VAL A 49 -4.28 3.52 -12.10
C VAL A 49 -2.89 3.75 -12.67
N SER A 50 -2.81 4.27 -13.90
CA SER A 50 -1.52 4.53 -14.54
C SER A 50 -0.65 5.47 -13.70
N PRO A 51 0.69 5.35 -13.77
CA PRO A 51 1.59 6.26 -13.04
C PRO A 51 1.30 7.74 -13.29
N GLU A 52 0.94 8.10 -14.53
CA GLU A 52 0.55 9.48 -14.88
C GLU A 52 -0.70 9.93 -14.12
N VAL A 53 -1.78 9.13 -14.15
CA VAL A 53 -3.02 9.47 -13.46
C VAL A 53 -2.82 9.47 -11.95
N ARG A 54 -2.01 8.56 -11.41
CA ARG A 54 -1.65 8.56 -9.98
C ARG A 54 -0.93 9.83 -9.56
N THR A 55 -0.05 10.38 -10.40
CA THR A 55 0.58 11.70 -10.14
C THR A 55 -0.45 12.83 -10.14
N LYS A 56 -1.42 12.81 -11.07
CA LYS A 56 -2.55 13.77 -11.05
C LYS A 56 -3.39 13.64 -9.77
N MET A 57 -3.64 12.40 -9.33
CA MET A 57 -4.34 12.13 -8.07
C MET A 57 -3.60 12.71 -6.86
N TRP A 58 -2.27 12.55 -6.78
CA TRP A 58 -1.49 13.18 -5.72
C TRP A 58 -1.66 14.71 -5.72
N ALA A 59 -1.49 15.36 -6.88
CA ALA A 59 -1.60 16.81 -6.98
C ALA A 59 -3.01 17.31 -6.58
N ARG A 60 -4.03 16.57 -6.98
CA ARG A 60 -5.43 16.88 -6.65
C ARG A 60 -5.75 16.62 -5.17
N GLU A 61 -5.22 15.56 -4.57
CA GLU A 61 -5.29 15.34 -3.12
C GLU A 61 -4.69 16.53 -2.36
N GLN A 62 -3.50 17.01 -2.77
CA GLN A 62 -2.87 18.18 -2.15
C GLN A 62 -3.75 19.44 -2.26
N GLU A 63 -4.43 19.64 -3.39
CA GLU A 63 -5.37 20.74 -3.53
C GLU A 63 -6.58 20.61 -2.59
N ILE A 64 -7.23 19.44 -2.58
CA ILE A 64 -8.43 19.18 -1.77
C ILE A 64 -8.11 19.32 -0.27
N VAL A 65 -6.99 18.77 0.18
CA VAL A 65 -6.60 18.82 1.60
C VAL A 65 -6.15 20.22 2.00
N ASN A 66 -5.32 20.89 1.20
CA ASN A 66 -4.71 22.16 1.62
C ASN A 66 -5.58 23.38 1.33
N LYS A 67 -6.28 23.42 0.19
CA LYS A 67 -7.14 24.56 -0.19
C LYS A 67 -8.57 24.37 0.29
N ASP A 68 -9.18 23.24 -0.03
CA ASP A 68 -10.60 22.99 0.29
C ASP A 68 -10.80 22.54 1.75
N ARG A 69 -9.71 22.17 2.45
CA ARG A 69 -9.71 21.69 3.85
C ARG A 69 -10.59 20.45 4.04
N LEU A 70 -10.70 19.62 3.01
CA LEU A 70 -11.47 18.38 3.04
C LEU A 70 -10.54 17.18 3.28
N PRO A 71 -10.88 16.27 4.22
CA PRO A 71 -10.06 15.11 4.49
C PRO A 71 -10.31 14.02 3.44
N LEU A 72 -9.51 14.06 2.37
CA LEU A 72 -9.32 12.98 1.42
C LEU A 72 -7.99 12.31 1.74
N VAL A 73 -8.00 10.98 1.85
CA VAL A 73 -6.78 10.20 2.09
C VAL A 73 -6.67 9.10 1.05
N ASP A 74 -5.70 9.26 0.15
CA ASP A 74 -5.22 8.24 -0.77
C ASP A 74 -4.17 7.38 -0.06
N PHE A 75 -4.44 6.08 0.11
CA PHE A 75 -3.53 5.19 0.84
C PHE A 75 -2.17 4.97 0.15
N TRP A 76 -2.04 5.33 -1.13
CA TRP A 76 -0.81 5.17 -1.88
C TRP A 76 -0.14 6.50 -2.27
N ASN A 77 -0.83 7.64 -2.19
CA ASN A 77 -0.18 8.94 -2.37
C ASN A 77 0.02 9.66 -1.02
N GLY A 78 -0.86 9.42 -0.05
CA GLY A 78 -0.89 10.05 1.27
C GLY A 78 -0.06 9.34 2.34
N GLY A 79 1.03 8.64 1.98
CA GLY A 79 1.84 7.89 2.94
C GLY A 79 2.39 8.75 4.09
N LEU A 80 2.56 10.05 3.89
CA LEU A 80 2.96 10.98 4.96
C LEU A 80 1.97 11.02 6.13
N TYR A 81 0.66 10.87 5.87
CA TYR A 81 -0.37 10.88 6.92
C TYR A 81 -0.22 9.69 7.88
N SER A 82 0.25 8.54 7.39
CA SER A 82 0.45 7.32 8.16
C SER A 82 1.91 7.05 8.57
N ALA A 83 2.83 7.96 8.21
CA ALA A 83 4.27 7.72 8.23
C ALA A 83 4.64 6.45 7.45
N GLY A 84 4.39 6.42 6.14
CA GLY A 84 4.68 5.32 5.21
C GLY A 84 3.75 4.11 5.34
N CYS A 85 4.11 3.01 4.65
CA CYS A 85 3.36 1.75 4.64
C CYS A 85 3.11 1.24 6.05
N ILE A 86 1.86 0.93 6.42
CA ILE A 86 1.53 0.46 7.77
C ILE A 86 1.60 -1.06 7.95
N ALA A 87 2.04 -1.82 6.93
CA ALA A 87 2.04 -3.29 6.98
C ALA A 87 2.97 -3.86 8.07
N GLY A 88 2.78 -5.13 8.45
CA GLY A 88 3.75 -5.86 9.27
C GLY A 88 3.76 -5.46 10.74
N GLY A 89 2.70 -4.81 11.23
CA GLY A 89 2.46 -4.60 12.67
C GLY A 89 3.55 -3.81 13.41
N ARG A 90 4.21 -2.84 12.75
CA ARG A 90 5.23 -2.01 13.41
C ARG A 90 4.69 -1.24 14.65
N PRO A 91 5.54 -0.86 15.61
CA PRO A 91 5.10 -0.10 16.78
C PRO A 91 4.38 1.22 16.43
N LYS A 92 3.39 1.59 17.25
CA LYS A 92 2.57 2.83 17.20
C LYS A 92 1.65 3.02 15.99
N LYS A 93 2.10 2.71 14.77
CA LYS A 93 1.38 2.98 13.51
C LYS A 93 1.32 1.76 12.58
N GLY A 94 1.39 0.55 13.14
CA GLY A 94 1.34 -0.70 12.39
C GLY A 94 -0.06 -1.24 12.24
N TYR A 95 -0.23 -2.06 11.22
CA TYR A 95 -1.44 -2.79 10.88
C TYR A 95 -1.07 -4.24 10.57
N ALA A 96 -1.99 -5.12 10.93
CA ALA A 96 -2.04 -6.53 10.57
C ALA A 96 -3.51 -6.96 10.72
N TYR A 97 -3.91 -8.05 10.08
CA TYR A 97 -5.24 -8.59 10.30
C TYR A 97 -5.22 -10.12 10.37
N ILE A 98 -6.28 -10.66 10.94
CA ILE A 98 -6.54 -12.10 11.02
C ILE A 98 -7.75 -12.38 10.13
N ASP A 99 -7.62 -13.31 9.18
CA ASP A 99 -8.75 -13.70 8.34
C ASP A 99 -9.73 -14.63 9.08
N TRP A 100 -10.84 -14.97 8.44
CA TRP A 100 -11.87 -15.85 9.02
C TRP A 100 -11.42 -17.29 9.25
N THR A 101 -10.25 -17.70 8.72
CA THR A 101 -9.63 -19.02 8.95
C THR A 101 -8.54 -18.98 10.02
N GLY A 102 -8.27 -17.79 10.58
CA GLY A 102 -7.25 -17.57 11.60
C GLY A 102 -5.86 -17.26 11.05
N ASN A 103 -5.68 -17.09 9.74
CA ASN A 103 -4.38 -16.74 9.16
C ASN A 103 -4.05 -15.27 9.45
N ILE A 104 -2.81 -14.99 9.83
CA ILE A 104 -2.35 -13.66 10.23
C ILE A 104 -1.59 -13.03 9.07
N TYR A 105 -2.13 -11.93 8.53
CA TYR A 105 -1.60 -11.24 7.35
C TYR A 105 -1.00 -9.88 7.73
N PRO A 106 0.11 -9.48 7.08
CA PRO A 106 0.73 -8.18 7.33
C PRO A 106 -0.09 -6.97 6.87
N CYS A 107 -0.94 -7.13 5.86
CA CYS A 107 -1.75 -6.06 5.26
C CYS A 107 -2.85 -6.69 4.39
N VAL A 108 -4.01 -6.04 4.25
CA VAL A 108 -5.10 -6.52 3.39
C VAL A 108 -4.68 -6.62 1.91
N PHE A 109 -3.68 -5.85 1.49
CA PHE A 109 -3.12 -5.89 0.14
C PHE A 109 -1.90 -6.82 -0.01
N VAL A 110 -1.45 -7.47 1.06
CA VAL A 110 -0.38 -8.49 1.03
C VAL A 110 -1.04 -9.86 1.10
N PRO A 111 -1.13 -10.61 -0.01
CA PRO A 111 -1.90 -11.85 -0.06
C PRO A 111 -1.12 -13.07 0.45
N PHE A 112 -0.18 -12.85 1.37
CA PHE A 112 0.70 -13.87 1.93
C PHE A 112 0.71 -13.80 3.46
N TRP A 113 0.74 -14.96 4.09
CA TRP A 113 0.72 -15.14 5.54
C TRP A 113 1.74 -16.20 5.96
N LYS A 114 2.08 -16.28 7.25
CA LYS A 114 3.02 -17.28 7.77
C LYS A 114 2.38 -18.12 8.88
N ASP A 115 1.82 -17.41 9.87
CA ASP A 115 1.25 -17.98 11.08
C ASP A 115 -0.28 -18.00 11.08
N ASN A 116 -0.83 -18.97 11.80
CA ASN A 116 -2.27 -19.10 12.06
C ASN A 116 -2.51 -19.04 13.57
N ILE A 117 -3.47 -18.21 13.98
CA ILE A 117 -3.74 -17.92 15.38
C ILE A 117 -4.16 -19.14 16.20
N HIS A 118 -4.93 -20.05 15.59
CA HIS A 118 -5.38 -21.26 16.27
C HIS A 118 -4.19 -22.16 16.59
N LYS A 119 -3.27 -22.30 15.63
CA LYS A 119 -2.03 -23.09 15.81
C LYS A 119 -1.15 -22.48 16.89
N LEU A 120 -0.94 -21.16 16.86
CA LEU A 120 -0.14 -20.47 17.88
C LEU A 120 -0.71 -20.71 19.29
N PHE A 121 -2.01 -20.54 19.47
CA PHE A 121 -2.64 -20.72 20.78
C PHE A 121 -2.57 -22.18 21.27
N LEU A 122 -2.73 -23.16 20.37
CA LEU A 122 -2.55 -24.57 20.73
C LEU A 122 -1.11 -24.91 21.18
N GLU A 123 -0.13 -24.16 20.66
CA GLU A 123 1.28 -24.28 21.05
C GLU A 123 1.65 -23.45 22.29
N GLY A 124 0.67 -22.77 22.93
CA GLY A 124 0.92 -21.87 24.06
C GLY A 124 1.58 -20.54 23.68
N LYS A 125 1.62 -20.21 22.39
CA LYS A 125 2.12 -18.94 21.85
C LYS A 125 1.01 -17.88 21.78
N THR A 126 1.39 -16.67 21.40
CA THR A 126 0.54 -15.48 21.35
C THR A 126 0.58 -14.83 19.96
N ILE A 127 -0.25 -13.81 19.74
CA ILE A 127 -0.18 -12.98 18.53
C ILE A 127 1.19 -12.30 18.40
N THR A 128 1.83 -11.96 19.52
CA THR A 128 3.15 -11.34 19.55
C THR A 128 4.18 -12.23 18.85
N ASP A 129 4.12 -13.55 19.03
CA ASP A 129 5.00 -14.49 18.35
C ASP A 129 4.86 -14.41 16.82
N ALA A 130 3.63 -14.21 16.30
CA ALA A 130 3.39 -13.99 14.88
C ALA A 130 4.01 -12.68 14.39
N LEU A 131 3.94 -11.62 15.21
CA LEU A 131 4.55 -10.33 14.87
C LEU A 131 6.08 -10.43 14.82
N TYR A 132 6.70 -11.36 15.54
CA TYR A 132 8.15 -11.65 15.46
C TYR A 132 8.50 -12.79 14.47
N SER A 133 7.57 -13.17 13.59
CA SER A 133 7.89 -14.08 12.48
C SER A 133 8.79 -13.40 11.44
N ASP A 134 9.55 -14.20 10.70
CA ASP A 134 10.46 -13.77 9.64
C ASP A 134 9.76 -12.90 8.56
N LEU A 135 8.52 -13.22 8.21
CA LEU A 135 7.70 -12.41 7.30
C LEU A 135 7.41 -11.02 7.86
N PHE A 136 6.99 -10.93 9.13
CA PHE A 136 6.63 -9.66 9.76
C PHE A 136 7.86 -8.81 10.08
N GLU A 137 8.92 -9.43 10.59
CA GLU A 137 10.22 -8.78 10.81
C GLU A 137 10.80 -8.24 9.51
N GLY A 138 10.84 -9.05 8.44
CA GLY A 138 11.37 -8.60 7.16
C GLY A 138 10.63 -7.40 6.55
N ILE A 139 9.31 -7.30 6.75
CA ILE A 139 8.55 -6.11 6.33
C ILE A 139 8.97 -4.88 7.14
N ARG A 140 9.18 -5.03 8.46
CA ARG A 140 9.60 -3.92 9.32
C ARG A 140 11.05 -3.51 9.08
N ASP A 141 11.91 -4.46 8.75
CA ASP A 141 13.29 -4.19 8.35
C ASP A 141 13.31 -3.36 7.06
N TRP A 142 12.51 -3.75 6.06
CA TRP A 142 12.34 -2.95 4.84
C TRP A 142 11.81 -1.55 5.14
N GLN A 143 10.79 -1.44 6.00
CA GLN A 143 10.23 -0.14 6.40
C GLN A 143 11.28 0.77 7.08
N THR A 144 12.16 0.18 7.89
CA THR A 144 13.28 0.86 8.55
C THR A 144 14.32 1.30 7.53
N SER A 145 14.70 0.45 6.58
CA SER A 145 15.63 0.86 5.52
C SER A 145 15.04 1.90 4.56
N TYR A 146 13.72 1.87 4.34
CA TYR A 146 13.07 2.74 3.37
C TYR A 146 12.80 4.13 3.93
N HIS A 147 12.33 4.26 5.17
CA HIS A 147 11.97 5.57 5.70
C HIS A 147 11.94 5.71 7.23
N HIS A 148 11.78 4.62 8.00
CA HIS A 148 11.77 4.70 9.46
C HIS A 148 13.19 4.78 10.03
N ASN A 149 13.45 5.77 10.87
CA ASN A 149 14.79 6.00 11.47
C ASN A 149 15.90 6.31 10.46
N CYS A 150 15.55 6.72 9.24
CA CYS A 150 16.50 7.32 8.30
C CYS A 150 16.65 8.83 8.59
N ASP A 151 17.79 9.40 8.22
CA ASP A 151 17.92 10.86 8.18
C ASP A 151 16.86 11.42 7.22
N PRO A 152 16.23 12.58 7.50
CA PRO A 152 15.27 13.20 6.58
C PRO A 152 15.84 13.39 5.17
N GLY A 153 17.14 13.63 5.07
CA GLY A 153 17.86 13.75 3.80
C GLY A 153 18.06 12.43 3.04
N THR A 154 17.85 11.26 3.66
CA THR A 154 18.01 9.93 3.05
C THR A 154 16.74 9.09 3.07
N ALA A 155 15.67 9.56 3.72
CA ALA A 155 14.38 8.89 3.71
C ALA A 155 13.85 8.69 2.27
N GLY A 156 13.21 7.53 2.08
CA GLY A 156 12.54 7.14 0.86
C GLY A 156 11.26 7.93 0.62
N ASN A 157 10.73 7.78 -0.59
CA ASN A 157 9.62 8.57 -1.08
C ASN A 157 8.28 8.14 -0.46
N LEU A 158 7.78 8.92 0.50
CA LEU A 158 6.52 8.61 1.20
C LEU A 158 5.25 8.87 0.38
N ILE A 159 5.35 9.43 -0.82
CA ILE A 159 4.26 9.44 -1.81
C ILE A 159 4.29 8.22 -2.75
N ARG A 160 5.24 7.30 -2.50
CA ARG A 160 5.30 5.92 -3.02
C ARG A 160 5.42 4.90 -1.87
N PRO A 161 4.54 4.94 -0.86
CA PRO A 161 4.83 4.29 0.41
C PRO A 161 4.74 2.76 0.37
N CYS A 162 4.06 2.15 -0.60
CA CYS A 162 3.58 0.77 -0.48
C CYS A 162 4.68 -0.27 -0.75
N PHE A 163 4.91 -1.15 0.23
CA PHE A 163 5.89 -2.24 0.14
C PHE A 163 5.63 -3.19 -1.03
N ILE A 164 4.39 -3.64 -1.23
CA ILE A 164 4.08 -4.64 -2.27
C ILE A 164 3.78 -4.02 -3.63
N ARG A 165 3.28 -2.78 -3.67
CA ARG A 165 2.87 -2.14 -4.92
C ARG A 165 3.96 -1.29 -5.55
N ASP A 166 4.67 -0.51 -4.75
CA ASP A 166 5.59 0.54 -5.23
C ASP A 166 7.07 0.10 -5.14
N HIS A 167 7.29 -1.09 -4.56
CA HIS A 167 8.57 -1.75 -4.27
C HIS A 167 8.43 -3.28 -4.42
N HIS A 168 7.79 -3.72 -5.50
CA HIS A 168 7.33 -5.10 -5.67
C HIS A 168 8.46 -6.12 -5.62
N LYS A 169 9.67 -5.76 -6.09
CA LYS A 169 10.85 -6.62 -6.01
C LYS A 169 11.17 -7.02 -4.57
N ASP A 170 11.26 -6.04 -3.67
CA ASP A 170 11.61 -6.28 -2.27
C ASP A 170 10.55 -7.15 -1.58
N ALA A 171 9.29 -6.91 -1.91
CA ALA A 171 8.18 -7.73 -1.43
C ALA A 171 8.24 -9.17 -1.93
N HIS A 172 8.44 -9.36 -3.23
CA HIS A 172 8.55 -10.67 -3.85
C HIS A 172 9.70 -11.47 -3.25
N ASP A 173 10.90 -10.88 -3.19
CA ASP A 173 12.09 -11.52 -2.63
C ASP A 173 11.87 -11.92 -1.16
N LEU A 174 11.18 -11.06 -0.38
CA LEU A 174 10.85 -11.38 1.01
C LEU A 174 9.88 -12.55 1.11
N PHE A 175 8.82 -12.60 0.28
CA PHE A 175 7.86 -13.71 0.31
C PHE A 175 8.53 -15.05 -0.03
N ILE A 176 9.46 -15.05 -0.99
CA ILE A 176 10.26 -16.24 -1.32
C ILE A 176 11.18 -16.62 -0.15
N LYS A 177 11.96 -15.67 0.36
CA LYS A 177 12.94 -15.90 1.45
C LYS A 177 12.27 -16.46 2.71
N THR A 178 11.08 -15.96 3.03
CA THR A 178 10.33 -16.33 4.23
C THR A 178 9.35 -17.46 3.99
N GLU A 179 9.35 -18.09 2.81
CA GLU A 179 8.41 -19.16 2.45
C GLU A 179 6.96 -18.81 2.81
N ALA A 180 6.56 -17.57 2.52
CA ALA A 180 5.26 -17.05 2.88
C ALA A 180 4.17 -17.82 2.11
N LYS A 181 3.11 -18.20 2.82
CA LYS A 181 2.03 -19.02 2.28
C LYS A 181 1.05 -18.13 1.52
N PRO A 182 0.67 -18.49 0.28
CA PRO A 182 -0.35 -17.75 -0.44
C PRO A 182 -1.70 -17.90 0.27
N GLY A 183 -2.46 -16.80 0.37
CA GLY A 183 -3.82 -16.83 0.93
C GLY A 183 -4.86 -17.51 0.04
N TYR A 184 -4.57 -17.63 -1.26
CA TYR A 184 -5.45 -18.21 -2.26
C TYR A 184 -4.67 -18.58 -3.54
N GLU A 185 -5.28 -19.38 -4.41
CA GLU A 185 -4.63 -19.96 -5.60
C GLU A 185 -4.00 -18.91 -6.53
N SER A 186 -4.72 -17.82 -6.83
CA SER A 186 -4.16 -16.77 -7.71
C SER A 186 -2.95 -16.07 -7.10
N ALA A 187 -2.84 -15.94 -5.77
CA ALA A 187 -1.61 -15.43 -5.16
C ALA A 187 -0.43 -16.39 -5.36
N ALA A 188 -0.68 -17.70 -5.32
CA ALA A 188 0.34 -18.72 -5.58
C ALA A 188 0.81 -18.68 -7.04
N ILE A 189 -0.12 -18.45 -7.98
CA ILE A 189 0.17 -18.29 -9.41
C ILE A 189 0.97 -17.00 -9.64
N SER A 190 0.48 -15.85 -9.16
CA SER A 190 1.14 -14.55 -9.34
C SER A 190 2.55 -14.51 -8.76
N LEU A 191 2.82 -15.23 -7.66
CA LEU A 191 4.17 -15.32 -7.09
C LEU A 191 5.20 -15.94 -8.06
N LYS A 192 4.74 -16.79 -8.99
CA LYS A 192 5.59 -17.52 -9.96
C LYS A 192 5.46 -16.98 -11.38
N ASP A 193 4.51 -16.09 -11.62
CA ASP A 193 4.22 -15.53 -12.94
C ASP A 193 5.23 -14.42 -13.26
N LYS A 194 6.08 -14.70 -14.26
CA LYS A 194 7.10 -13.76 -14.71
C LYS A 194 6.50 -12.50 -15.34
N ASP A 195 5.42 -12.64 -16.11
CA ASP A 195 4.79 -11.49 -16.78
C ASP A 195 4.15 -10.55 -15.74
N TYR A 196 3.45 -11.12 -14.76
CA TYR A 196 2.94 -10.35 -13.62
C TYR A 196 4.07 -9.62 -12.88
N TYR A 197 5.14 -10.35 -12.52
CA TYR A 197 6.29 -9.77 -11.83
C TYR A 197 6.91 -8.62 -12.64
N ASP A 198 7.21 -8.84 -13.92
CA ASP A 198 7.83 -7.83 -14.80
C ASP A 198 6.95 -6.57 -14.91
N LYS A 199 5.62 -6.74 -15.03
CA LYS A 199 4.67 -5.61 -15.11
C LYS A 199 4.60 -4.80 -13.81
N MET A 200 4.63 -5.45 -12.66
CA MET A 200 4.69 -4.75 -11.37
C MET A 200 6.00 -3.95 -11.22
N ILE A 201 7.13 -4.55 -11.61
CA ILE A 201 8.43 -3.85 -11.61
C ILE A 201 8.46 -2.68 -12.60
N GLN A 202 7.83 -2.84 -13.76
CA GLN A 202 7.74 -1.76 -14.74
C GLN A 202 6.91 -0.59 -14.20
N TYR A 203 5.78 -0.88 -13.56
CA TYR A 203 4.96 0.13 -12.88
C TYR A 203 5.76 0.90 -11.82
N ASP A 204 6.53 0.19 -10.98
CA ASP A 204 7.38 0.81 -9.94
C ASP A 204 8.34 1.84 -10.52
N LYS A 205 8.99 1.50 -11.64
CA LYS A 205 9.97 2.37 -12.31
C LYS A 205 9.31 3.60 -12.91
N GLU A 206 8.24 3.42 -13.68
CA GLU A 206 7.52 4.53 -14.30
C GLU A 206 6.93 5.49 -13.27
N LEU A 207 6.49 4.96 -12.13
CA LEU A 207 6.04 5.75 -11.01
C LEU A 207 7.17 6.53 -10.34
N ALA A 208 8.33 5.90 -10.13
CA ALA A 208 9.52 6.54 -9.59
C ALA A 208 9.93 7.76 -10.42
N GLU A 209 10.02 7.59 -11.73
CA GLU A 209 10.37 8.66 -12.68
C GLU A 209 9.46 9.90 -12.56
N ARG A 210 8.21 9.71 -12.13
CA ARG A 210 7.23 10.77 -12.00
C ARG A 210 7.15 11.38 -10.61
N LEU A 211 7.18 10.55 -9.57
CA LEU A 211 6.96 11.00 -8.19
C LEU A 211 8.24 11.31 -7.43
N ASP A 212 9.40 10.80 -7.85
CA ASP A 212 10.67 11.11 -7.20
C ASP A 212 11.06 12.59 -7.40
N PRO A 213 10.93 13.20 -8.60
CA PRO A 213 11.19 14.63 -8.75
C PRO A 213 10.32 15.50 -7.82
N ILE A 214 9.05 15.12 -7.64
CA ILE A 214 8.11 15.79 -6.72
C ILE A 214 8.58 15.63 -5.27
N TRP A 215 9.04 14.42 -4.90
CA TRP A 215 9.59 14.15 -3.58
C TRP A 215 10.82 15.01 -3.27
N GLU A 216 11.78 15.01 -4.20
CA GLU A 216 13.00 15.80 -4.10
C GLU A 216 12.70 17.30 -3.98
N GLU A 217 11.74 17.81 -4.76
CA GLU A 217 11.39 19.22 -4.75
C GLU A 217 10.67 19.68 -3.48
N HIS A 218 9.67 18.93 -3.03
CA HIS A 218 8.75 19.40 -1.98
C HIS A 218 9.03 18.85 -0.59
N TYR A 219 9.77 17.74 -0.48
CA TYR A 219 9.92 17.04 0.79
C TYR A 219 11.38 16.83 1.21
N ARG A 220 12.32 16.73 0.25
CA ARG A 220 13.75 16.59 0.57
C ARG A 220 14.51 17.92 0.63
N LYS A 221 14.13 18.91 -0.18
CA LYS A 221 14.73 20.24 -0.10
C LYS A 221 14.38 20.91 1.25
N PRO A 222 15.36 21.53 1.92
CA PRO A 222 15.17 22.21 3.20
C PRO A 222 14.26 23.45 3.10
#